data_AF-A0A1Q8GA23-F1
#
_entry.id   AF-A0A1Q8GA23-F1
#
_cell.length_a   1.000
_cell.length_b   1.000
_cell.length_c   1.000
_cell.angle_alpha   90.00
_cell.angle_beta   90.00
_cell.angle_gamma   90.00
#
_symmetry.space_group_name_H-M   'P 1'
#
loop_
_entity.id
_entity.type
_entity.pdbx_description
1 polymer ?
#
loop_
_entity_poly.entity_id
_entity_poly.type
_entity_poly.pdbx_seq_one_letter_code
_entity_poly.pdbx_strand_id
1 'polypeptide(L)'
;MVAMQQDEVQSFDSPGSRLSHLLDRIGFKEQRGKMQGFYQYLRDKDPENFGDLSYSTVRGWFSLYSPSIKKIAFIVDALKQNYRIPCDEKHLKTWWKLGGIYPFYLPEANSGEELKTLELESKETQNKLLYQIMRLISEEDGSLQHSLTQEEILSVLGATTDFARDFADPKQTSAPQHYLRAIIRDQIARRADIES
;
A
#
# COMPACT_ATOMS: atom_id res chain seq x y z
N MET A 1 4.84 -32.66 -13.27
CA MET A 1 4.43 -32.26 -11.91
C MET A 1 5.51 -31.36 -11.37
N VAL A 2 5.32 -30.04 -11.49
CA VAL A 2 6.15 -29.05 -10.80
C VAL A 2 5.36 -28.66 -9.58
N ALA A 3 5.91 -28.93 -8.40
CA ALA A 3 5.31 -28.56 -7.13
C ALA A 3 5.14 -27.05 -7.11
N MET A 4 3.89 -26.58 -7.09
CA MET A 4 3.58 -25.21 -6.71
C MET A 4 3.99 -25.09 -5.24
N GLN A 5 5.16 -24.49 -5.01
CA GLN A 5 5.54 -24.02 -3.69
C GLN A 5 4.42 -23.13 -3.20
N GLN A 6 3.91 -23.41 -2.00
CA GLN A 6 3.00 -22.54 -1.29
C GLN A 6 3.69 -21.18 -1.18
N ASP A 7 3.31 -20.23 -2.03
CA ASP A 7 3.81 -18.86 -1.93
C ASP A 7 3.36 -18.33 -0.57
N GLU A 8 4.35 -18.12 0.30
CA GLU A 8 4.20 -17.34 1.52
C GLU A 8 3.41 -16.08 1.18
N VAL A 9 2.41 -15.75 1.99
CA VAL A 9 1.66 -14.49 1.87
C VAL A 9 2.67 -13.35 1.92
N GLN A 10 3.07 -12.83 0.75
CA GLN A 10 4.03 -11.75 0.66
C GLN A 10 3.38 -10.49 1.24
N SER A 11 3.77 -10.15 2.46
CA SER A 11 3.36 -8.91 3.09
C SER A 11 4.10 -7.73 2.44
N PHE A 12 3.33 -6.79 1.89
CA PHE A 12 3.83 -5.53 1.32
C PHE A 12 3.81 -4.37 2.33
N ASP A 13 3.97 -4.68 3.61
CA ASP A 13 3.84 -3.72 4.72
C ASP A 13 4.87 -2.57 4.64
N SER A 14 6.04 -2.81 4.01
CA SER A 14 7.12 -1.83 3.93
C SER A 14 7.32 -1.27 2.51
N PRO A 15 7.79 -0.02 2.38
CA PRO A 15 8.26 0.50 1.09
C PRO A 15 9.34 -0.35 0.43
N GLY A 16 10.21 -0.99 1.24
CA GLY A 16 11.29 -1.84 0.76
C GLY A 16 10.83 -3.15 0.16
N SER A 17 9.83 -3.81 0.76
CA SER A 17 9.21 -5.01 0.17
C SER A 17 8.49 -4.68 -1.12
N ARG A 18 7.79 -3.54 -1.19
CA ARG A 18 7.16 -3.04 -2.42
C ARG A 18 8.15 -2.72 -3.54
N LEU A 19 9.27 -2.05 -3.22
CA LEU A 19 10.35 -1.81 -4.19
C LEU A 19 10.92 -3.13 -4.72
N SER A 20 11.24 -4.05 -3.81
CA SER A 20 11.83 -5.34 -4.18
C SER A 20 10.89 -6.10 -5.12
N HIS A 21 9.60 -6.11 -4.79
CA HIS A 21 8.56 -6.70 -5.61
C HIS A 21 8.41 -6.04 -6.99
N LEU A 22 8.38 -4.70 -7.05
CA LEU A 22 8.39 -3.98 -8.33
C LEU A 22 9.56 -4.44 -9.20
N LEU A 23 10.77 -4.53 -8.64
CA LEU A 23 11.97 -4.95 -9.36
C LEU A 23 11.87 -6.41 -9.84
N ASP A 24 11.28 -7.29 -9.05
CA ASP A 24 11.02 -8.68 -9.46
C ASP A 24 10.01 -8.76 -10.61
N ARG A 25 8.90 -8.02 -10.51
CA ARG A 25 7.84 -8.00 -11.53
C ARG A 25 8.31 -7.50 -12.88
N ILE A 26 9.30 -6.61 -12.92
CA ILE A 26 9.87 -6.09 -14.16
C ILE A 26 11.08 -6.91 -14.65
N GLY A 27 11.48 -7.95 -13.91
CA GLY A 27 12.61 -8.80 -14.27
C GLY A 27 13.97 -8.12 -14.13
N PHE A 28 14.13 -7.23 -13.14
CA PHE A 28 15.40 -6.55 -12.87
C PHE A 28 16.46 -7.56 -12.40
N LYS A 29 17.31 -8.04 -13.32
CA LYS A 29 18.30 -9.10 -13.07
C LYS A 29 19.42 -8.67 -12.09
N GLU A 30 19.78 -9.59 -11.21
CA GLU A 30 20.89 -9.44 -10.26
C GLU A 30 22.24 -9.61 -10.96
N GLN A 31 23.09 -8.58 -10.95
CA GLN A 31 24.49 -8.73 -11.35
C GLN A 31 25.51 -8.55 -10.22
N ARG A 32 25.08 -8.25 -8.98
CA ARG A 32 25.89 -8.27 -7.73
C ARG A 32 25.00 -7.81 -6.56
N GLY A 33 23.89 -8.50 -6.34
CA GLY A 33 22.86 -8.09 -5.40
C GLY A 33 21.93 -6.99 -5.94
N LYS A 34 20.62 -7.19 -5.76
CA LYS A 34 19.55 -6.32 -6.30
C LYS A 34 19.71 -4.85 -5.93
N MET A 35 20.08 -4.54 -4.69
CA MET A 35 20.27 -3.17 -4.21
C MET A 35 21.45 -2.44 -4.87
N GLN A 36 22.60 -3.10 -5.00
CA GLN A 36 23.78 -2.50 -5.64
C GLN A 36 23.56 -2.34 -7.15
N GLY A 37 22.95 -3.33 -7.79
CA GLY A 37 22.55 -3.23 -9.19
C GLY A 37 21.58 -2.06 -9.43
N PHE A 38 20.57 -1.91 -8.57
CA PHE A 38 19.63 -0.81 -8.64
C PHE A 38 20.28 0.56 -8.40
N TYR A 39 21.18 0.65 -7.41
CA TYR A 39 21.96 1.86 -7.16
C TYR A 39 22.75 2.30 -8.38
N GLN A 40 23.53 1.38 -8.97
CA GLN A 40 24.35 1.67 -10.14
C GLN A 40 23.49 2.02 -11.35
N TYR A 41 22.41 1.27 -11.57
CA TYR A 41 21.47 1.49 -12.68
C TYR A 41 20.90 2.92 -12.69
N LEU A 42 20.46 3.42 -11.54
CA LEU A 42 19.92 4.78 -11.45
C LEU A 42 20.97 5.85 -11.78
N ARG A 43 22.21 5.68 -11.33
CA ARG A 43 23.31 6.61 -11.62
C ARG A 43 23.69 6.61 -13.10
N ASP A 44 23.63 5.46 -13.74
CA ASP A 44 23.99 5.30 -15.15
C ASP A 44 22.87 5.80 -16.08
N LYS A 45 21.60 5.61 -15.71
CA LYS A 45 20.44 5.89 -16.57
C LYS A 45 19.87 7.29 -16.41
N ASP A 46 20.04 7.91 -15.26
CA ASP A 46 19.58 9.27 -14.99
C ASP A 46 20.57 9.99 -14.02
N PRO A 47 21.79 10.30 -14.50
CA PRO A 47 22.81 10.95 -13.70
C PRO A 47 22.42 12.37 -13.25
N GLU A 48 21.50 13.05 -13.95
CA GLU A 48 21.03 14.38 -13.56
C GLU A 48 20.26 14.34 -12.22
N ASN A 49 19.45 13.30 -11.99
CA ASN A 49 18.66 13.16 -10.76
C ASN A 49 19.31 12.25 -9.71
N PHE A 50 20.25 11.39 -10.11
CA PHE A 50 20.89 10.39 -9.24
C PHE A 50 22.42 10.46 -9.19
N GLY A 51 23.09 11.42 -9.83
CA GLY A 51 24.55 11.55 -9.82
C GLY A 51 25.14 11.60 -8.41
N ASP A 52 24.50 12.34 -7.51
CA ASP A 52 24.87 12.47 -6.10
C ASP A 52 24.15 11.48 -5.18
N LEU A 53 23.45 10.48 -5.74
CA LEU A 53 22.76 9.47 -4.94
C LEU A 53 23.77 8.69 -4.11
N SER A 54 23.54 8.63 -2.80
CA SER A 54 24.33 7.81 -1.90
C SER A 54 23.79 6.38 -1.83
N TYR A 55 24.68 5.41 -1.65
CA TYR A 55 24.28 4.01 -1.49
C TYR A 55 23.44 3.79 -0.23
N SER A 56 23.72 4.51 0.86
CA SER A 56 22.93 4.43 2.10
C SER A 56 21.49 4.89 1.91
N THR A 57 21.24 5.88 1.06
CA THR A 57 19.89 6.31 0.67
C THR A 57 19.13 5.17 -0.01
N VAL A 58 19.75 4.47 -0.96
CA VAL A 58 19.12 3.33 -1.63
C VAL A 58 18.89 2.18 -0.66
N ARG A 59 19.83 1.93 0.25
CA ARG A 59 19.62 0.96 1.35
C ARG A 59 18.42 1.31 2.22
N GLY A 60 18.19 2.60 2.48
CA GLY A 60 16.98 3.10 3.15
C GLY A 60 15.70 2.76 2.36
N TRP A 61 15.76 2.83 1.03
CA TRP A 61 14.63 2.51 0.15
C TRP A 61 14.26 1.03 0.12
N PHE A 62 15.24 0.14 0.28
CA PHE A 62 15.02 -1.30 0.41
C PHE A 62 14.64 -1.74 1.83
N SER A 63 14.52 -0.81 2.77
CA SER A 63 14.10 -1.10 4.16
C SER A 63 12.80 -0.38 4.50
N LEU A 64 12.86 0.73 5.23
CA LEU A 64 11.70 1.32 5.90
C LEU A 64 11.16 2.59 5.21
N TYR A 65 11.95 3.24 4.34
CA TYR A 65 11.61 4.57 3.83
C TYR A 65 11.36 4.56 2.34
N SER A 66 10.24 5.10 1.87
CA SER A 66 10.06 5.38 0.44
C SER A 66 10.70 6.72 0.05
N PRO A 67 11.25 6.85 -1.18
CA PRO A 67 11.66 8.14 -1.72
C PRO A 67 10.50 9.15 -1.76
N SER A 68 10.78 10.43 -2.03
CA SER A 68 9.71 11.41 -2.30
C SER A 68 8.97 11.03 -3.60
N ILE A 69 7.70 11.42 -3.75
CA ILE A 69 6.91 11.12 -4.96
C ILE A 69 7.62 11.62 -6.23
N LYS A 70 8.22 12.81 -6.18
CA LYS A 70 9.03 13.34 -7.28
C LYS A 70 10.21 12.41 -7.63
N LYS A 71 10.90 11.87 -6.62
CA LYS A 71 12.03 10.96 -6.83
C LYS A 71 11.59 9.58 -7.31
N ILE A 72 10.44 9.08 -6.85
CA ILE A 72 9.82 7.87 -7.37
C ILE A 72 9.50 8.03 -8.86
N ALA A 73 9.01 9.19 -9.29
CA ALA A 73 8.75 9.45 -10.71
C ALA A 73 10.01 9.28 -11.56
N PHE A 74 11.12 9.93 -11.19
CA PHE A 74 12.40 9.77 -11.87
C PHE A 74 12.91 8.32 -11.89
N ILE A 75 12.72 7.58 -10.78
CA ILE A 75 13.09 6.17 -10.72
C ILE A 75 12.29 5.34 -11.73
N VAL A 76 10.97 5.55 -11.78
CA VAL A 76 10.09 4.83 -12.73
C VAL A 76 10.48 5.19 -14.16
N ASP A 77 10.74 6.46 -14.44
CA ASP A 77 11.17 6.93 -15.77
C ASP A 77 12.51 6.30 -16.17
N ALA A 78 13.47 6.21 -15.26
CA ALA A 78 14.74 5.54 -15.49
C ALA A 78 14.55 4.04 -15.78
N LEU A 79 13.72 3.34 -15.00
CA LEU A 79 13.41 1.92 -15.21
C LEU A 79 12.76 1.66 -16.58
N LYS A 80 11.87 2.56 -17.02
CA LYS A 80 11.19 2.45 -18.32
C LYS A 80 12.14 2.48 -19.52
N GLN A 81 13.37 2.96 -19.35
CA GLN A 81 14.36 2.94 -20.43
C GLN A 81 14.74 1.51 -20.85
N ASN A 82 14.73 0.55 -19.91
CA ASN A 82 15.11 -0.85 -20.20
C ASN A 82 14.05 -1.89 -19.82
N TYR A 83 13.02 -1.51 -19.08
CA TYR A 83 12.03 -2.44 -18.54
C TYR A 83 10.60 -2.00 -18.90
N ARG A 84 9.75 -2.98 -19.24
CA ARG A 84 8.32 -2.74 -19.38
C ARG A 84 7.68 -2.73 -17.99
N ILE A 85 6.99 -1.65 -17.65
CA ILE A 85 6.19 -1.56 -16.43
C ILE A 85 4.79 -2.09 -16.73
N PRO A 86 4.36 -3.24 -16.17
CA PRO A 86 3.10 -3.87 -16.54
C PRO A 86 1.91 -3.31 -15.73
N CYS A 87 1.89 -2.00 -15.45
CA CYS A 87 0.85 -1.34 -14.69
C CYS A 87 0.76 0.16 -14.98
N ASP A 88 -0.32 0.79 -14.51
CA ASP A 88 -0.45 2.25 -14.52
C ASP A 88 0.56 2.91 -13.59
N GLU A 89 1.26 3.93 -14.08
CA GLU A 89 2.32 4.60 -13.33
C GLU A 89 1.81 5.37 -12.11
N LYS A 90 0.65 6.02 -12.22
CA LYS A 90 0.10 6.82 -11.13
C LYS A 90 -0.25 5.90 -9.96
N HIS A 91 -0.80 4.72 -10.26
CA HIS A 91 -1.06 3.68 -9.28
C HIS A 91 0.23 3.09 -8.71
N LEU A 92 1.23 2.80 -9.54
CA LEU A 92 2.53 2.29 -9.07
C LEU A 92 3.24 3.26 -8.11
N LYS A 93 3.30 4.55 -8.49
CA LYS A 93 3.95 5.61 -7.70
C LYS A 93 3.31 5.74 -6.32
N THR A 94 1.97 5.69 -6.28
CA THR A 94 1.19 5.76 -5.04
C THR A 94 1.36 4.50 -4.21
N TRP A 95 1.26 3.32 -4.84
CA TRP A 95 1.40 2.03 -4.18
C TRP A 95 2.77 1.86 -3.54
N TRP A 96 3.85 2.18 -4.24
CA TRP A 96 5.19 2.06 -3.65
C TRP A 96 5.40 3.02 -2.46
N LYS A 97 4.83 4.23 -2.51
CA LYS A 97 4.94 5.20 -1.40
C LYS A 97 4.09 4.79 -0.20
N LEU A 98 2.81 4.50 -0.42
CA LEU A 98 1.77 4.47 0.61
C LEU A 98 1.13 3.10 0.82
N GLY A 99 1.17 2.23 -0.19
CA GLY A 99 0.54 0.92 -0.18
C GLY A 99 -0.82 1.03 -0.85
N GLY A 100 -1.79 0.23 -0.42
CA GLY A 100 -3.11 0.23 -1.03
C GLY A 100 -3.14 -0.58 -2.31
N ILE A 101 -3.79 -0.03 -3.35
CA ILE A 101 -4.11 -0.75 -4.60
C ILE A 101 -2.84 -1.32 -5.23
N TYR A 102 -2.74 -2.65 -5.22
CA TYR A 102 -1.66 -3.36 -5.89
C TYR A 102 -1.74 -3.10 -7.42
N PRO A 103 -0.68 -2.58 -8.04
CA PRO A 103 -0.81 -2.01 -9.38
C PRO A 103 -0.73 -3.07 -10.49
N PHE A 104 -0.31 -4.30 -10.20
CA PHE A 104 -0.02 -5.33 -11.21
C PHE A 104 -1.16 -6.34 -11.42
N TYR A 105 -2.41 -6.00 -11.11
CA TYR A 105 -3.56 -6.79 -11.52
C TYR A 105 -3.80 -6.61 -13.02
N LEU A 106 -3.40 -7.61 -13.82
CA LEU A 106 -3.93 -8.06 -15.13
C LEU A 106 -2.79 -8.59 -16.03
N PRO A 107 -2.94 -9.73 -16.73
CA PRO A 107 -3.72 -10.95 -16.43
C PRO A 107 -2.90 -12.25 -16.62
N GLU A 108 -2.90 -13.14 -15.62
CA GLU A 108 -2.77 -14.60 -15.82
C GLU A 108 -3.80 -15.37 -14.95
N ALA A 109 -4.84 -14.71 -14.45
CA ALA A 109 -5.92 -15.38 -13.73
C ALA A 109 -6.90 -16.04 -14.72
N ASN A 110 -6.55 -17.24 -15.18
CA ASN A 110 -7.31 -18.04 -16.13
C ASN A 110 -8.02 -19.23 -15.46
N SER A 111 -8.54 -19.09 -14.23
CA SER A 111 -9.37 -20.14 -13.63
C SER A 111 -10.54 -19.58 -12.82
N GLY A 112 -11.75 -20.10 -13.09
CA GLY A 112 -13.00 -19.70 -12.40
C GLY A 112 -13.08 -20.13 -10.93
N GLU A 113 -12.13 -20.93 -10.46
CA GLU A 113 -12.03 -21.35 -9.06
C GLU A 113 -11.27 -20.32 -8.20
N GLU A 114 -10.24 -19.66 -8.75
CA GLU A 114 -9.54 -18.56 -8.07
C GLU A 114 -10.48 -17.39 -7.75
N LEU A 115 -11.39 -17.06 -8.66
CA LEU A 115 -12.40 -16.00 -8.47
C LEU A 115 -13.33 -16.25 -7.27
N LYS A 116 -13.78 -17.49 -7.08
CA LYS A 116 -14.70 -17.83 -5.96
C LYS A 116 -13.99 -17.79 -4.61
N THR A 117 -12.74 -18.25 -4.55
CA THR A 117 -11.91 -18.17 -3.35
C THR A 117 -11.53 -16.72 -3.03
N LEU A 118 -11.29 -15.90 -4.06
CA LEU A 118 -11.10 -14.45 -3.95
C LEU A 118 -12.33 -13.73 -3.36
N GLU A 119 -13.54 -14.12 -3.76
CA GLU A 119 -14.79 -13.55 -3.24
C GLU A 119 -15.07 -13.91 -1.78
N LEU A 120 -14.77 -15.13 -1.36
CA LEU A 120 -15.01 -15.60 0.01
C LEU A 120 -14.02 -14.98 1.01
N GLU A 121 -12.74 -14.94 0.65
CA GLU A 121 -11.70 -14.28 1.46
C GLU A 121 -11.90 -12.75 1.51
N SER A 122 -12.40 -12.14 0.44
CA SER A 122 -12.76 -10.71 0.42
C SER A 122 -13.86 -10.37 1.44
N LYS A 123 -14.87 -11.24 1.60
CA LYS A 123 -15.92 -11.06 2.61
C LYS A 123 -15.39 -11.18 4.04
N GLU A 124 -14.53 -12.15 4.31
CA GLU A 124 -13.93 -12.30 5.65
C GLU A 124 -13.03 -11.12 6.02
N THR A 125 -12.22 -10.62 5.09
CA THR A 125 -11.36 -9.46 5.36
C THR A 125 -12.18 -8.18 5.54
N GLN A 126 -13.24 -7.99 4.74
CA GLN A 126 -14.16 -6.87 4.94
C GLN A 126 -14.80 -6.90 6.34
N ASN A 127 -15.20 -8.08 6.82
CA ASN A 127 -15.72 -8.24 8.18
C ASN A 127 -14.67 -7.90 9.24
N LYS A 128 -13.42 -8.38 9.10
CA LYS A 128 -12.33 -8.06 10.03
C LYS A 128 -12.02 -6.57 10.08
N LEU A 129 -12.00 -5.90 8.93
CA LEU A 129 -11.81 -4.45 8.84
C LEU A 129 -12.94 -3.69 9.56
N LEU A 130 -14.19 -4.11 9.35
CA LEU A 130 -15.35 -3.54 10.06
C LEU A 130 -15.20 -3.68 11.59
N TYR A 131 -14.81 -4.86 12.08
CA TYR A 131 -14.55 -5.07 13.51
C TYR A 131 -13.43 -4.17 14.04
N GLN A 132 -12.34 -4.00 13.28
CA GLN A 132 -11.24 -3.12 13.66
C GLN A 132 -11.68 -1.66 13.73
N ILE A 133 -12.42 -1.17 12.73
CA ILE A 133 -12.92 0.21 12.71
C ILE A 133 -13.89 0.43 13.87
N MET A 134 -14.85 -0.47 14.11
CA MET A 134 -15.77 -0.35 15.25
C MET A 134 -15.04 -0.32 16.58
N ARG A 135 -14.01 -1.16 16.77
CA ARG A 135 -13.18 -1.14 17.97
C ARG A 135 -12.48 0.22 18.15
N LEU A 136 -11.91 0.78 17.09
CA LEU A 136 -11.25 2.08 17.15
C LEU A 136 -12.24 3.20 17.46
N ILE A 137 -13.45 3.15 16.87
CA ILE A 137 -14.51 4.10 17.20
C ILE A 137 -14.84 4.02 18.69
N SER A 138 -15.03 2.83 19.26
CA SER A 138 -15.31 2.68 20.70
C SER A 138 -14.16 3.15 21.60
N GLU A 139 -12.91 2.94 21.19
CA GLU A 139 -11.73 3.42 21.94
C GLU A 139 -11.62 4.95 21.92
N GLU A 140 -11.92 5.59 20.79
CA GLU A 140 -11.92 7.05 20.69
C GLU A 140 -13.17 7.68 21.32
N ASP A 141 -14.34 7.05 21.22
CA ASP A 141 -15.59 7.46 21.90
C ASP A 141 -15.45 7.41 23.43
N GLY A 142 -14.86 6.35 23.98
CA GLY A 142 -14.57 6.25 25.41
C GLY A 142 -13.60 7.31 25.95
N SER A 143 -12.93 8.06 25.07
CA SER A 143 -12.06 9.18 25.41
C SER A 143 -12.75 10.55 25.33
N LEU A 144 -14.01 10.61 24.89
CA LEU A 144 -14.83 11.82 24.78
C LEU A 144 -15.69 12.02 26.05
N GLN A 145 -16.11 13.27 26.27
CA GLN A 145 -17.00 13.62 27.39
C GLN A 145 -18.47 13.24 27.13
N HIS A 146 -18.87 13.00 25.87
CA HIS A 146 -20.22 12.60 25.47
C HIS A 146 -20.13 11.37 24.57
N SER A 147 -20.97 10.38 24.84
CA SER A 147 -21.04 9.15 24.05
C SER A 147 -21.77 9.40 22.73
N LEU A 148 -21.19 8.91 21.64
CA LEU A 148 -21.82 8.95 20.32
C LEU A 148 -23.16 8.19 20.32
N THR A 149 -24.15 8.75 19.63
CA THR A 149 -25.42 8.07 19.33
C THR A 149 -25.22 6.98 18.27
N GLN A 150 -26.20 6.07 18.17
CA GLN A 150 -26.16 4.98 17.18
C GLN A 150 -26.00 5.50 15.74
N GLU A 151 -26.68 6.59 15.38
CA GLU A 151 -26.64 7.18 14.04
C GLU A 151 -25.26 7.78 13.71
N GLU A 152 -24.61 8.37 14.71
CA GLU A 152 -23.26 8.92 14.58
C GLU A 152 -22.21 7.82 14.43
N ILE A 153 -22.32 6.75 15.24
CA ILE A 153 -21.45 5.57 15.14
C ILE A 153 -21.53 4.99 13.73
N LEU A 154 -22.75 4.81 13.19
CA LEU A 154 -22.94 4.26 11.84
C LEU A 154 -22.37 5.17 10.76
N SER A 155 -22.44 6.48 10.94
CA SER A 155 -21.93 7.43 9.97
C SER A 155 -20.40 7.55 9.99
N VAL A 156 -19.77 7.58 11.18
CA VAL A 156 -18.31 7.50 11.34
C VAL A 156 -17.77 6.18 10.80
N LEU A 157 -18.46 5.07 11.06
CA LEU A 157 -18.16 3.75 10.52
C LEU A 157 -18.19 3.76 8.98
N GLY A 158 -19.23 4.34 8.37
CA GLY A 158 -19.35 4.47 6.92
C GLY A 158 -18.18 5.25 6.32
N ALA A 159 -17.93 6.46 6.80
CA ALA A 159 -16.86 7.32 6.30
C ALA A 159 -15.46 6.70 6.48
N THR A 160 -15.22 6.07 7.63
CA THR A 160 -13.94 5.40 7.91
C THR A 160 -13.77 4.13 7.09
N THR A 161 -14.87 3.40 6.82
CA THR A 161 -14.85 2.21 5.95
C THR A 161 -14.60 2.62 4.51
N ASP A 162 -15.20 3.70 4.03
CA ASP A 162 -14.95 4.21 2.67
C ASP A 162 -13.51 4.71 2.53
N PHE A 163 -12.99 5.42 3.52
CA PHE A 163 -11.56 5.77 3.58
C PHE A 163 -10.66 4.53 3.64
N ALA A 164 -11.02 3.50 4.42
CA ALA A 164 -10.25 2.26 4.49
C ALA A 164 -10.35 1.45 3.19
N ARG A 165 -11.46 1.55 2.46
CA ARG A 165 -11.64 0.98 1.12
C ARG A 165 -10.77 1.67 0.08
N ASP A 166 -10.39 2.94 0.27
CA ASP A 166 -9.39 3.60 -0.58
C ASP A 166 -7.99 2.95 -0.47
N PHE A 167 -7.75 2.12 0.56
CA PHE A 167 -6.57 1.24 0.66
C PHE A 167 -6.82 -0.11 -0.04
N ALA A 168 -7.39 -0.07 -1.25
CA ALA A 168 -8.13 -1.16 -1.90
C ALA A 168 -7.31 -2.41 -2.32
N ASP A 169 -6.72 -3.12 -1.35
CA ASP A 169 -6.48 -4.55 -1.45
C ASP A 169 -6.89 -5.25 -0.13
N PRO A 170 -8.10 -5.84 -0.07
CA PRO A 170 -8.56 -6.67 1.04
C PRO A 170 -7.71 -7.92 1.32
N LYS A 171 -6.66 -8.19 0.52
CA LYS A 171 -5.77 -9.34 0.71
C LYS A 171 -4.35 -8.98 1.08
N GLN A 172 -3.89 -7.73 0.91
CA GLN A 172 -2.44 -7.44 1.06
C GLN A 172 -2.06 -6.07 1.63
N THR A 173 -2.96 -5.09 1.78
CA THR A 173 -2.63 -3.85 2.50
C THR A 173 -3.74 -3.44 3.46
N SER A 174 -3.41 -3.39 4.75
CA SER A 174 -4.30 -2.83 5.76
C SER A 174 -4.07 -1.33 5.88
N ALA A 175 -5.15 -0.55 6.01
CA ALA A 175 -5.05 0.87 6.34
C ALA A 175 -4.32 1.02 7.69
N PRO A 176 -3.19 1.76 7.76
CA PRO A 176 -2.46 1.89 9.01
C PRO A 176 -3.34 2.47 10.12
N GLN A 177 -3.30 1.84 11.30
CA GLN A 177 -4.19 2.17 12.42
C GLN A 177 -4.16 3.66 12.82
N HIS A 178 -3.02 4.33 12.70
CA HIS A 178 -2.90 5.76 13.03
C HIS A 178 -3.67 6.67 12.05
N TYR A 179 -3.78 6.29 10.77
CA TYR A 179 -4.64 7.01 9.81
C TYR A 179 -6.11 6.74 10.07
N LEU A 180 -6.48 5.49 10.40
CA LEU A 180 -7.85 5.17 10.81
C LEU A 180 -8.28 5.97 12.05
N ARG A 181 -7.40 6.07 13.05
CA ARG A 181 -7.67 6.93 14.23
C ARG A 181 -7.78 8.41 13.87
N ALA A 182 -6.92 8.91 12.97
CA ALA A 182 -6.94 10.31 12.56
C ALA A 182 -8.26 10.67 11.86
N ILE A 183 -8.76 9.82 10.94
CA ILE A 183 -10.04 10.06 10.28
C ILE A 183 -11.20 9.92 11.25
N ILE A 184 -11.19 8.94 12.16
CA ILE A 184 -12.22 8.79 13.20
C ILE A 184 -12.32 10.06 14.05
N ARG A 185 -11.18 10.58 14.54
CA ARG A 185 -11.14 11.82 15.34
C ARG A 185 -11.65 13.03 14.57
N ASP A 186 -11.24 13.18 13.30
CA ASP A 186 -11.74 14.26 12.44
C ASP A 186 -13.26 14.18 12.24
N GLN A 187 -13.80 13.00 12.00
CA GLN A 187 -15.24 12.80 11.81
C GLN A 187 -16.05 13.03 13.09
N ILE A 188 -15.50 12.70 14.26
CA ILE A 188 -16.11 12.99 15.55
C ILE A 188 -16.06 14.50 15.85
N ALA A 189 -14.90 15.14 15.67
CA ALA A 189 -14.70 16.56 15.97
C ALA A 189 -15.58 17.47 15.11
N ARG A 190 -15.67 17.19 13.80
CA ARG A 190 -16.53 17.95 12.88
C ARG A 190 -18.01 17.92 13.27
N ARG A 191 -18.45 16.96 14.08
CA ARG A 191 -19.84 16.87 14.55
C ARG A 191 -20.06 17.65 15.83
N ALA A 192 -19.09 17.64 16.74
CA ALA A 192 -19.11 18.50 17.92
C ALA A 192 -19.24 19.99 17.54
N ASP A 193 -18.62 20.40 16.43
CA ASP A 193 -18.70 21.77 15.91
C ASP A 193 -20.04 22.11 15.19
N ILE A 194 -20.86 21.10 14.84
CA ILE A 194 -22.16 21.29 14.18
C ILE A 194 -23.30 21.44 15.21
N GLU A 195 -23.12 20.92 16.43
CA GLU A 195 -24.10 20.99 17.52
C GLU A 195 -23.86 22.16 18.50
N SER A 196 -22.77 22.92 18.34
CA SER A 196 -22.43 24.13 19.10
C SER A 196 -22.87 25.42 18.42
#